data_AF-A0A925EH37-F1
#
_entry.id   AF-A0A925EH37-F1
#
_cell.length_a   1.000
_cell.length_b   1.000
_cell.length_c   1.000
_cell.angle_alpha   90.00
_cell.angle_beta   90.00
_cell.angle_gamma   90.00
#
_symmetry.space_group_name_H-M   'P 1'
#
loop_
_entity.id
_entity.type
_entity.pdbx_description
1 polymer ?
#
loop_
_entity_poly.entity_id
_entity_poly.type
_entity_poly.pdbx_seq_one_letter_code
_entity_poly.pdbx_strand_id
1 'polypeptide(L)'
;MKKQNFYFQIICTITFALVACNSSTALPTPPAASTGTPTITPIPLVAQWASGALADSMLVGQTVGRPNTLRCGTISTLGDAKLLDVYFDQPVIPSSINIHVTSEIPSDLVIQFLDADRKPQDVDFSLEQSVTECPFVYTTAIKDYSDPIVGIRISAASGLLEDWDAIDAVELIGIPAGSPVDLSSNILKKTPTPAPTSTPTPAPIGQRSIYDRTDDYAGKYQVHVVYALFDGNKDLSRDTDGSISKSVQLANDWFREQTGGSTLRFDTYQGELDITFVQFDLTAREALERYRADYDKYHVRDNSIIEDYYMDYIIDELVEQEFYQKGKYYIFYLEESHPNYCGYSLHSSFPGVFFLGTRDCGYGRLGVDAYAWNTEFVMLHEALHGIGFTAECAPHNREDNTSHVYDSSIDLMFAYANAGQQQFLDVGHDDYYQHGIEGCPDLANSVFLEPLPNNPEVPEDWPSDYLLDD
;
A
#
# COMPACT_ATOMS: atom_id res chain seq x y z
N MET A 1 54.41 -49.11 20.92
CA MET A 1 54.34 -50.05 19.77
C MET A 1 54.56 -49.24 18.49
N LYS A 2 55.33 -49.82 17.55
CA LYS A 2 55.98 -49.34 16.29
C LYS A 2 55.27 -48.19 15.53
N LYS A 3 55.93 -47.06 15.15
CA LYS A 3 56.76 -46.77 13.93
C LYS A 3 55.99 -47.08 12.63
N GLN A 4 55.92 -46.25 11.56
CA GLN A 4 56.97 -45.48 10.88
C GLN A 4 56.39 -44.66 9.68
N ASN A 5 57.08 -43.57 9.31
CA ASN A 5 56.98 -42.79 8.05
C ASN A 5 57.18 -43.63 6.77
N PHE A 6 56.72 -43.17 5.59
CA PHE A 6 57.56 -42.64 4.49
C PHE A 6 56.78 -42.33 3.18
N TYR A 7 57.18 -41.21 2.55
CA TYR A 7 57.04 -40.85 1.13
C TYR A 7 57.71 -41.87 0.19
N PHE A 8 57.19 -42.11 -1.03
CA PHE A 8 57.89 -41.80 -2.31
C PHE A 8 57.10 -42.23 -3.57
N GLN A 9 57.43 -41.51 -4.63
CA GLN A 9 56.97 -41.41 -6.02
C GLN A 9 57.60 -42.47 -6.95
N ILE A 10 56.87 -43.10 -7.89
CA ILE A 10 57.39 -43.84 -9.08
C ILE A 10 56.31 -43.81 -10.18
N ILE A 11 56.44 -43.01 -11.26
CA ILE A 11 57.03 -43.27 -12.59
C ILE A 11 56.33 -44.36 -13.45
N CYS A 12 55.90 -43.91 -14.63
CA CYS A 12 55.35 -44.63 -15.79
C CYS A 12 56.09 -45.90 -16.23
N THR A 13 55.34 -46.87 -16.78
CA THR A 13 55.85 -47.69 -17.89
C THR A 13 54.71 -48.16 -18.79
N ILE A 14 54.84 -47.83 -20.09
CA ILE A 14 53.99 -48.25 -21.21
C ILE A 14 54.49 -49.60 -21.70
N THR A 15 53.59 -50.53 -22.04
CA THR A 15 53.91 -51.61 -23.01
C THR A 15 52.72 -51.88 -23.92
N PHE A 16 52.98 -51.77 -25.23
CA PHE A 16 52.10 -52.04 -26.35
C PHE A 16 51.90 -53.55 -26.57
N ALA A 17 50.69 -53.96 -26.95
CA ALA A 17 50.46 -55.16 -27.76
C ALA A 17 49.36 -54.88 -28.81
N LEU A 18 49.79 -54.79 -30.07
CA LEU A 18 48.96 -54.69 -31.28
C LEU A 18 48.73 -56.09 -31.83
N VAL A 19 47.47 -56.55 -31.93
CA VAL A 19 47.04 -57.55 -32.91
C VAL A 19 45.69 -57.13 -33.48
N ALA A 20 45.66 -57.05 -34.81
CA ALA A 20 44.55 -56.56 -35.61
C ALA A 20 43.46 -57.62 -35.82
N CYS A 21 42.21 -57.16 -35.85
CA CYS A 21 41.11 -57.81 -36.57
C CYS A 21 40.26 -56.72 -37.25
N ASN A 22 40.33 -56.65 -38.58
CA ASN A 22 39.43 -55.86 -39.41
C ASN A 22 38.04 -56.53 -39.44
N SER A 23 36.96 -55.77 -39.25
CA SER A 23 35.73 -55.75 -40.09
C SER A 23 34.59 -54.95 -39.42
N SER A 24 34.35 -53.75 -39.93
CA SER A 24 33.03 -53.21 -40.31
C SER A 24 31.82 -53.45 -39.38
N THR A 25 31.52 -52.45 -38.53
CA THR A 25 30.17 -51.84 -38.40
C THR A 25 30.33 -50.43 -37.84
N ALA A 26 29.75 -49.42 -38.51
CA ALA A 26 29.73 -48.04 -38.02
C ALA A 26 28.76 -47.93 -36.82
N LEU A 27 29.25 -47.47 -35.68
CA LEU A 27 28.45 -47.08 -34.52
C LEU A 27 27.95 -45.63 -34.69
N PRO A 28 26.72 -45.30 -34.26
CA PRO A 28 26.16 -43.96 -34.40
C PRO A 28 26.87 -42.95 -33.49
N THR A 29 27.08 -41.74 -34.01
CA THR A 29 27.60 -40.58 -33.28
C THR A 29 26.71 -40.22 -32.08
N PRO A 30 27.29 -39.93 -30.89
CA PRO A 30 26.52 -39.42 -29.77
C PRO A 30 25.99 -38.00 -30.06
N PRO A 31 24.79 -37.63 -29.59
CA PRO A 31 24.25 -36.28 -29.78
C PRO A 31 25.11 -35.26 -29.04
N ALA A 32 25.25 -34.08 -29.66
CA ALA A 32 26.00 -32.96 -29.12
C ALA A 32 25.49 -32.56 -27.73
N ALA A 33 26.43 -32.34 -26.80
CA ALA A 33 26.12 -31.80 -25.48
C ALA A 33 25.49 -30.41 -25.63
N SER A 34 24.26 -30.28 -25.15
CA SER A 34 23.55 -29.00 -25.01
C SER A 34 24.34 -28.10 -24.05
N THR A 35 24.87 -26.99 -24.56
CA THR A 35 25.35 -25.89 -23.74
C THR A 35 24.15 -25.12 -23.22
N GLY A 36 23.50 -25.65 -22.18
CA GLY A 36 22.55 -24.89 -21.39
C GLY A 36 23.31 -23.87 -20.55
N THR A 37 23.19 -22.59 -20.90
CA THR A 37 23.51 -21.49 -19.97
C THR A 37 22.65 -21.70 -18.72
N PRO A 38 23.21 -21.73 -17.49
CA PRO A 38 22.40 -21.85 -16.29
C PRO A 38 21.51 -20.61 -16.20
N THR A 39 20.21 -20.80 -16.32
CA THR A 39 19.22 -19.81 -15.93
C THR A 39 19.37 -19.59 -14.44
N ILE A 40 19.95 -18.47 -14.03
CA ILE A 40 19.99 -18.04 -12.64
C ILE A 40 18.56 -17.67 -12.29
N THR A 41 17.85 -18.54 -11.57
CA THR A 41 16.59 -18.16 -10.94
C THR A 41 16.90 -17.01 -9.98
N PRO A 42 16.25 -15.83 -10.10
CA PRO A 42 16.40 -14.76 -9.13
C PRO A 42 16.10 -15.31 -7.73
N ILE A 43 16.97 -15.07 -6.77
CA ILE A 43 16.67 -15.39 -5.38
C ILE A 43 15.52 -14.44 -4.98
N PRO A 44 14.38 -14.95 -4.49
CA PRO A 44 13.26 -14.11 -4.11
C PRO A 44 13.68 -13.21 -2.95
N LEU A 45 13.54 -11.89 -3.14
CA LEU A 45 13.68 -10.91 -2.07
C LEU A 45 12.40 -10.91 -1.23
N VAL A 46 12.56 -10.66 0.06
CA VAL A 46 11.44 -10.33 0.95
C VAL A 46 11.52 -8.85 1.26
N ALA A 47 10.40 -8.16 1.07
CA ALA A 47 10.14 -6.84 1.59
C ALA A 47 9.31 -6.98 2.87
N GLN A 48 9.70 -6.27 3.92
CA GLN A 48 9.02 -6.33 5.21
C GLN A 48 9.09 -4.98 5.93
N TRP A 49 8.04 -4.71 6.69
CA TRP A 49 7.95 -3.53 7.55
C TRP A 49 8.50 -3.83 8.94
N ALA A 50 8.94 -2.78 9.63
CA ALA A 50 9.36 -2.92 11.02
C ALA A 50 8.22 -3.51 11.87
N SER A 51 8.49 -4.57 12.61
CA SER A 51 7.55 -5.24 13.52
C SER A 51 7.71 -4.80 14.97
N GLY A 52 8.72 -3.98 15.26
CA GLY A 52 8.92 -3.38 16.57
C GLY A 52 9.92 -2.23 16.53
N ALA A 53 9.77 -1.26 17.43
CA ALA A 53 10.65 -0.11 17.51
C ALA A 53 10.93 0.34 18.96
N LEU A 54 12.12 0.89 19.19
CA LEU A 54 12.59 1.45 20.45
C LEU A 54 13.26 2.81 20.24
N ALA A 55 12.71 3.88 20.82
CA ALA A 55 13.39 5.16 20.94
C ALA A 55 14.10 5.25 22.30
N ASP A 56 15.43 5.30 22.34
CA ASP A 56 16.23 5.28 23.58
C ASP A 56 15.83 4.17 24.59
N SER A 57 15.51 2.97 24.07
CA SER A 57 14.99 1.81 24.83
C SER A 57 13.53 1.91 25.30
N MET A 58 12.82 3.00 24.98
CA MET A 58 11.37 3.10 25.18
C MET A 58 10.64 2.51 23.97
N LEU A 59 9.64 1.68 24.22
CA LEU A 59 8.83 1.08 23.16
C LEU A 59 7.94 2.12 22.51
N VAL A 60 8.01 2.18 21.19
CA VAL A 60 7.30 3.14 20.36
C VAL A 60 6.57 2.42 19.24
N GLY A 61 5.36 2.90 18.93
CA GLY A 61 4.50 2.31 17.89
C GLY A 61 4.58 3.04 16.55
N GLN A 62 5.06 4.29 16.54
CA GLN A 62 4.99 5.16 15.37
C GLN A 62 5.62 4.54 14.13
N THR A 63 6.83 4.01 14.27
CA THR A 63 7.63 3.47 13.15
C THR A 63 7.35 1.99 12.86
N VAL A 64 6.33 1.40 13.49
CA VAL A 64 5.99 -0.04 13.37
C VAL A 64 4.86 -0.21 12.36
N GLY A 65 5.06 -1.11 11.40
CA GLY A 65 4.10 -1.35 10.32
C GLY A 65 4.37 -0.50 9.09
N ARG A 66 3.36 -0.45 8.23
CA ARG A 66 3.35 0.36 7.00
C ARG A 66 3.22 1.85 7.34
N PRO A 67 3.61 2.75 6.42
CA PRO A 67 3.37 4.18 6.61
C PRO A 67 1.87 4.42 6.81
N ASN A 68 1.50 5.12 7.88
CA ASN A 68 0.11 5.39 8.25
C ASN A 68 -0.13 6.86 8.59
N THR A 69 0.89 7.72 8.54
CA THR A 69 0.72 9.16 8.73
C THR A 69 0.44 9.83 7.38
N LEU A 70 -0.75 10.41 7.27
CA LEU A 70 -1.38 10.82 6.01
C LEU A 70 -1.09 12.27 5.57
N ARG A 71 -0.39 13.07 6.40
CA ARG A 71 -0.12 14.49 6.16
C ARG A 71 1.27 14.86 6.66
N CYS A 72 1.80 15.97 6.15
CA CYS A 72 2.98 16.57 6.75
C CYS A 72 2.73 17.06 8.17
N GLY A 73 3.62 16.67 9.06
CA GLY A 73 3.65 17.06 10.45
C GLY A 73 4.42 16.06 11.29
N THR A 74 5.07 16.55 12.33
CA THR A 74 5.52 15.70 13.43
C THR A 74 4.33 15.43 14.34
N ILE A 75 4.28 14.24 14.95
CA ILE A 75 3.37 13.99 16.07
C ILE A 75 4.06 14.58 17.30
N SER A 76 4.18 15.91 17.33
CA SER A 76 5.09 16.78 18.09
C SER A 76 5.11 16.63 19.63
N THR A 77 5.10 15.41 20.17
CA THR A 77 4.89 15.12 21.59
C THR A 77 5.84 14.06 22.14
N LEU A 78 6.59 13.36 21.28
CA LEU A 78 7.68 12.48 21.71
C LEU A 78 8.98 13.27 21.61
N GLY A 79 9.49 13.74 22.76
CA GLY A 79 10.74 14.49 22.79
C GLY A 79 11.90 13.76 22.12
N ASP A 80 12.96 14.51 21.82
CA ASP A 80 14.14 14.03 21.12
C ASP A 80 14.69 12.72 21.69
N ALA A 81 15.10 11.81 20.80
CA ALA A 81 15.77 10.57 21.16
C ALA A 81 17.23 10.64 20.69
N LYS A 82 18.13 9.86 21.28
CA LYS A 82 19.48 9.71 20.72
C LYS A 82 19.53 8.69 19.59
N LEU A 83 18.68 7.66 19.69
CA LEU A 83 18.57 6.60 18.72
C LEU A 83 17.16 6.03 18.64
N LEU A 84 16.84 5.53 17.45
CA LEU A 84 15.65 4.74 17.14
C LEU A 84 16.11 3.38 16.61
N ASP A 85 15.89 2.31 17.37
CA ASP A 85 16.08 0.94 16.91
C ASP A 85 14.77 0.42 16.33
N VAL A 86 14.78 -0.07 15.09
CA VAL A 86 13.66 -0.76 14.47
C VAL A 86 14.03 -2.20 14.15
N TYR A 87 13.08 -3.11 14.29
CA TYR A 87 13.28 -4.54 14.22
C TYR A 87 12.35 -5.19 13.21
N PHE A 88 12.76 -6.33 12.66
CA PHE A 88 12.03 -7.05 11.63
C PHE A 88 11.91 -8.54 11.95
N ASP A 89 10.78 -9.15 11.62
CA ASP A 89 10.50 -10.55 11.97
C ASP A 89 11.33 -11.56 11.17
N GLN A 90 11.63 -11.27 9.90
CA GLN A 90 12.47 -12.13 9.07
C GLN A 90 13.89 -11.57 9.02
N PRO A 91 14.90 -12.27 9.55
CA PRO A 91 16.27 -11.84 9.31
C PRO A 91 16.60 -11.92 7.81
N VAL A 92 17.26 -10.90 7.29
CA VAL A 92 17.62 -10.80 5.87
C VAL A 92 19.06 -10.33 5.70
N ILE A 93 19.68 -10.73 4.59
CA ILE A 93 20.83 -10.02 4.04
C ILE A 93 20.27 -8.80 3.30
N PRO A 94 20.50 -7.57 3.78
CA PRO A 94 19.86 -6.36 3.27
C PRO A 94 20.28 -6.04 1.84
N SER A 95 19.30 -5.70 1.01
CA SER A 95 19.46 -5.21 -0.37
C SER A 95 19.07 -3.73 -0.50
N SER A 96 18.03 -3.30 0.20
CA SER A 96 17.56 -1.90 0.21
C SER A 96 16.86 -1.58 1.53
N ILE A 97 16.89 -0.31 1.92
CA ILE A 97 16.10 0.23 3.03
C ILE A 97 15.31 1.42 2.51
N ASN A 98 14.02 1.47 2.85
CA ASN A 98 13.15 2.62 2.63
C ASN A 98 12.74 3.19 3.99
N ILE A 99 12.93 4.49 4.20
CA ILE A 99 12.50 5.20 5.42
C ILE A 99 11.47 6.24 5.01
N HIS A 100 10.24 6.05 5.46
CA HIS A 100 9.12 6.95 5.20
C HIS A 100 9.08 8.04 6.26
N VAL A 101 9.02 9.29 5.80
CA VAL A 101 9.18 10.46 6.65
C VAL A 101 8.07 11.46 6.35
N THR A 102 7.47 12.01 7.40
CA THR A 102 6.31 12.91 7.33
C THR A 102 6.61 14.33 7.84
N SER A 103 7.86 14.66 8.10
CA SER A 103 8.30 16.02 8.43
C SER A 103 9.80 16.18 8.19
N GLU A 104 10.34 17.39 8.41
CA GLU A 104 11.79 17.60 8.46
C GLU A 104 12.43 16.71 9.53
N ILE A 105 13.52 16.02 9.16
CA ILE A 105 14.37 15.27 10.09
C ILE A 105 15.84 15.69 9.89
N PRO A 106 16.72 15.43 10.88
CA PRO A 106 18.12 15.85 10.78
C PRO A 106 18.80 15.33 9.50
N SER A 107 19.47 16.21 8.76
CA SER A 107 20.16 15.87 7.51
C SER A 107 21.42 15.01 7.68
N ASP A 108 21.79 14.70 8.93
CA ASP A 108 22.98 13.97 9.31
C ASP A 108 22.65 12.59 9.91
N LEU A 109 21.60 11.95 9.40
CA LEU A 109 21.22 10.61 9.82
C LEU A 109 22.34 9.60 9.59
N VAL A 110 22.51 8.73 10.58
CA VAL A 110 23.41 7.58 10.61
C VAL A 110 22.59 6.32 10.82
N ILE A 111 22.69 5.39 9.87
CA ILE A 111 22.07 4.07 9.95
C ILE A 111 23.14 3.03 10.33
N GLN A 112 22.88 2.22 11.35
CA GLN A 112 23.69 1.06 11.73
C GLN A 112 22.87 -0.22 11.65
N PHE A 113 23.47 -1.33 11.23
CA PHE A 113 22.78 -2.62 11.18
C PHE A 113 22.84 -3.36 12.52
N LEU A 114 21.72 -3.97 12.92
CA LEU A 114 21.64 -4.75 14.13
C LEU A 114 21.74 -6.25 13.81
N ASP A 115 22.73 -6.93 14.42
CA ASP A 115 22.89 -8.38 14.30
C ASP A 115 21.83 -9.17 15.07
N ALA A 116 21.89 -10.50 15.01
CA ALA A 116 20.97 -11.39 15.72
C ALA A 116 20.94 -11.19 17.25
N ASP A 117 21.99 -10.62 17.85
CA ASP A 117 22.06 -10.26 19.27
C ASP A 117 21.57 -8.82 19.53
N ARG A 118 21.01 -8.15 18.51
CA ARG A 118 20.55 -6.75 18.50
C ARG A 118 21.66 -5.74 18.75
N LYS A 119 22.90 -6.09 18.38
CA LYS A 119 24.04 -5.18 18.53
C LYS A 119 24.32 -4.44 17.23
N PRO A 120 24.55 -3.12 17.30
CA PRO A 120 24.96 -2.35 16.14
C PRO A 120 26.31 -2.85 15.62
N GLN A 121 26.39 -3.05 14.31
CA GLN A 121 27.61 -3.31 13.58
C GLN A 121 28.28 -2.00 13.18
N ASP A 122 29.61 -2.03 13.04
CA ASP A 122 30.43 -0.88 12.64
C ASP A 122 30.30 -0.58 11.13
N VAL A 123 29.08 -0.38 10.65
CA VAL A 123 28.78 0.03 9.28
C VAL A 123 27.77 1.17 9.36
N ASP A 124 28.27 2.39 9.12
CA ASP A 124 27.49 3.61 9.16
C ASP A 124 27.15 4.07 7.74
N PHE A 125 25.87 4.28 7.46
CA PHE A 125 25.42 4.95 6.24
C PHE A 125 24.96 6.36 6.60
N SER A 126 25.56 7.37 5.97
CA SER A 126 25.09 8.75 6.08
C SER A 126 24.10 9.06 4.97
N LEU A 127 22.91 9.52 5.34
CA LEU A 127 21.92 10.02 4.39
C LEU A 127 22.14 11.52 4.19
N GLU A 128 22.95 11.91 3.20
CA GLU A 128 23.13 13.32 2.85
C GLU A 128 22.04 13.76 1.86
N GLN A 129 20.84 14.10 2.34
CA GLN A 129 19.84 14.79 1.52
C GLN A 129 19.06 15.80 2.34
N SER A 130 19.01 17.04 1.85
CA SER A 130 18.05 18.05 2.29
C SER A 130 16.78 17.88 1.46
N VAL A 131 15.70 17.42 2.06
CA VAL A 131 14.42 17.25 1.38
C VAL A 131 13.50 18.40 1.80
N THR A 132 12.86 19.04 0.83
CA THR A 132 12.01 20.23 1.03
C THR A 132 10.51 19.95 0.85
N GLU A 133 10.14 18.72 0.47
CA GLU A 133 8.77 18.31 0.20
C GLU A 133 8.47 17.03 0.99
N CYS A 134 7.28 16.97 1.58
CA CYS A 134 6.83 15.88 2.44
C CYS A 134 5.39 15.49 2.06
N PRO A 135 4.92 14.27 2.37
CA PRO A 135 5.69 13.15 2.89
C PRO A 135 6.69 12.64 1.83
N PHE A 136 7.77 11.99 2.27
CA PHE A 136 8.79 11.53 1.34
C PHE A 136 9.45 10.24 1.83
N VAL A 137 10.19 9.57 0.94
CA VAL A 137 10.83 8.28 1.22
C VAL A 137 12.33 8.36 0.95
N TYR A 138 13.15 8.10 1.96
CA TYR A 138 14.58 7.86 1.77
C TYR A 138 14.80 6.41 1.34
N THR A 139 15.22 6.20 0.09
CA THR A 139 15.62 4.88 -0.41
C THR A 139 17.13 4.79 -0.52
N THR A 140 17.71 3.77 0.11
CA THR A 140 19.14 3.47 0.00
C THR A 140 19.38 2.02 -0.38
N ALA A 141 20.12 1.82 -1.46
CA ALA A 141 20.55 0.49 -1.89
C ALA A 141 21.78 0.06 -1.10
N ILE A 142 21.71 -1.12 -0.47
CA ILE A 142 22.80 -1.67 0.32
C ILE A 142 23.70 -2.52 -0.59
N LYS A 143 24.98 -2.15 -0.63
CA LYS A 143 26.02 -2.85 -1.39
C LYS A 143 27.08 -3.35 -0.43
N ASP A 144 27.70 -4.48 -0.80
CA ASP A 144 28.86 -5.05 -0.09
C ASP A 144 28.60 -5.42 1.37
N TYR A 145 27.36 -5.75 1.73
CA TYR A 145 26.99 -6.33 3.02
C TYR A 145 26.40 -7.73 2.83
N SER A 146 26.92 -8.72 3.56
CA SER A 146 26.59 -10.14 3.36
C SER A 146 26.06 -10.85 4.60
N ASP A 147 26.06 -10.17 5.74
CA ASP A 147 25.61 -10.76 6.99
C ASP A 147 24.09 -10.56 7.17
N PRO A 148 23.39 -11.48 7.86
CA PRO A 148 21.99 -11.27 8.19
C PRO A 148 21.80 -10.21 9.28
N ILE A 149 20.79 -9.36 9.13
CA ILE A 149 20.38 -8.37 10.12
C ILE A 149 18.97 -8.68 10.62
N VAL A 150 18.67 -8.25 11.85
CA VAL A 150 17.32 -8.34 12.46
C VAL A 150 16.69 -6.97 12.71
N GLY A 151 17.43 -5.90 12.42
CA GLY A 151 17.02 -4.54 12.71
C GLY A 151 18.01 -3.52 12.18
N ILE A 152 17.61 -2.26 12.25
CA ILE A 152 18.49 -1.12 11.99
C ILE A 152 18.36 -0.12 13.14
N ARG A 153 19.45 0.59 13.41
CA ARG A 153 19.50 1.74 14.32
C ARG A 153 19.61 3.00 13.49
N ILE A 154 18.72 3.94 13.73
CA ILE A 154 18.74 5.28 13.16
C ILE A 154 19.17 6.24 14.28
N SER A 155 20.11 7.11 13.99
CA SER A 155 20.63 8.14 14.91
C SER A 155 21.08 9.36 14.11
N ALA A 156 21.42 10.47 14.75
CA ALA A 156 22.02 11.63 14.09
C ALA A 156 23.51 11.75 14.47
N ALA A 157 24.37 12.14 13.52
CA ALA A 157 25.80 12.34 13.79
C ALA A 157 26.06 13.46 14.82
N SER A 158 25.16 14.44 14.89
CA SER A 158 25.09 15.48 15.92
C SER A 158 24.83 14.95 17.33
N GLY A 159 24.37 13.70 17.45
CA GLY A 159 24.15 12.97 18.69
C GLY A 159 22.74 13.07 19.27
N LEU A 160 21.84 13.83 18.61
CA LEU A 160 20.44 13.95 18.97
C LEU A 160 19.59 13.80 17.72
N LEU A 161 18.71 12.81 17.71
CA LEU A 161 17.70 12.59 16.67
C LEU A 161 16.46 13.38 17.06
N GLU A 162 16.49 14.68 16.75
CA GLU A 162 15.34 15.58 16.86
C GLU A 162 14.21 15.10 15.93
N ASP A 163 12.96 15.24 16.38
CA ASP A 163 11.76 14.88 15.60
C ASP A 163 11.81 13.46 15.01
N TRP A 164 12.38 12.50 15.74
CA TRP A 164 12.48 11.10 15.31
C TRP A 164 11.11 10.49 14.99
N ASP A 165 10.06 11.02 15.61
CA ASP A 165 8.66 10.63 15.43
C ASP A 165 8.07 11.08 14.08
N ALA A 166 8.81 11.87 13.30
CA ALA A 166 8.56 12.08 11.88
C ALA A 166 8.88 10.84 11.02
N ILE A 167 9.61 9.85 11.56
CA ILE A 167 9.87 8.59 10.87
C ILE A 167 8.63 7.69 11.05
N ASP A 168 7.81 7.67 10.01
CA ASP A 168 6.51 7.01 9.96
C ASP A 168 6.62 5.50 9.79
N ALA A 169 7.54 5.05 8.93
CA ALA A 169 7.74 3.62 8.73
C ALA A 169 9.13 3.34 8.17
N VAL A 170 9.59 2.10 8.41
CA VAL A 170 10.83 1.59 7.81
C VAL A 170 10.54 0.27 7.13
N GLU A 171 10.89 0.19 5.86
CA GLU A 171 10.88 -1.03 5.06
C GLU A 171 12.30 -1.57 4.89
N LEU A 172 12.46 -2.88 5.07
CA LEU A 172 13.68 -3.59 4.81
C LEU A 172 13.46 -4.62 3.70
N ILE A 173 14.22 -4.48 2.61
CA ILE A 173 14.20 -5.41 1.48
C ILE A 173 15.49 -6.21 1.49
N GLY A 174 15.41 -7.54 1.44
CA GLY A 174 16.61 -8.37 1.45
C GLY A 174 16.37 -9.84 1.15
N ILE A 175 17.47 -10.60 1.09
CA ILE A 175 17.43 -12.05 0.92
C ILE A 175 17.17 -12.70 2.28
N PRO A 176 16.12 -13.53 2.45
CA PRO A 176 15.85 -14.22 3.71
C PRO A 176 17.03 -15.07 4.18
N ALA A 177 17.41 -14.92 5.44
CA ALA A 177 18.48 -15.68 6.05
C ALA A 177 18.06 -16.20 7.43
N GLY A 178 17.91 -17.52 7.56
CA GLY A 178 17.45 -18.14 8.81
C GLY A 178 15.92 -18.13 8.96
N SER A 179 15.45 -18.64 10.09
CA SER A 179 14.02 -18.71 10.41
C SER A 179 13.50 -17.37 10.92
N PRO A 180 12.23 -17.01 10.65
CA PRO A 180 11.58 -15.87 11.29
C PRO A 180 11.74 -15.92 12.80
N VAL A 181 12.06 -14.78 13.40
CA VAL A 181 12.17 -14.60 14.83
C VAL A 181 10.99 -13.73 15.26
N ASP A 182 10.13 -14.27 16.12
CA ASP A 182 9.07 -13.49 16.76
C ASP A 182 9.73 -12.55 17.79
N LEU A 183 9.98 -11.30 17.39
CA LEU A 183 10.57 -10.27 18.25
C LEU A 183 9.51 -9.58 19.12
N SER A 184 8.21 -9.93 18.98
CA SER A 184 7.05 -9.31 19.63
C SER A 184 6.91 -9.61 21.13
N SER A 185 7.92 -10.22 21.77
CA SER A 185 7.81 -10.76 23.13
C SER A 185 7.62 -9.74 24.26
N ASN A 186 7.51 -8.44 23.96
CA ASN A 186 6.84 -7.44 24.81
C ASN A 186 6.51 -6.19 23.98
N ILE A 187 5.35 -6.14 23.31
CA ILE A 187 4.45 -4.98 23.05
C ILE A 187 3.44 -5.40 21.97
N LEU A 188 2.16 -5.16 22.26
CA LEU A 188 1.00 -5.25 21.37
C LEU A 188 1.02 -6.41 20.35
N LYS A 189 0.65 -7.61 20.82
CA LYS A 189 0.02 -8.57 19.90
C LYS A 189 -1.30 -7.95 19.42
N LYS A 190 -1.36 -7.57 18.14
CA LYS A 190 -2.54 -7.95 17.36
C LYS A 190 -2.48 -9.47 17.28
N THR A 191 -3.48 -10.13 17.85
CA THR A 191 -3.61 -11.58 17.66
C THR A 191 -3.99 -11.72 16.19
N PRO A 192 -3.16 -12.32 15.33
CA PRO A 192 -3.57 -12.53 13.96
C PRO A 192 -4.82 -13.39 14.01
N THR A 193 -5.92 -12.89 13.47
CA THR A 193 -7.00 -13.76 13.05
C THR A 193 -6.35 -14.81 12.14
N PRO A 194 -6.49 -16.11 12.43
CA PRO A 194 -5.78 -17.13 11.69
C PRO A 194 -6.10 -16.98 10.20
N ALA A 195 -5.06 -16.73 9.39
CA ALA A 195 -5.16 -16.73 7.95
C ALA A 195 -5.90 -18.01 7.52
N PRO A 196 -7.04 -17.91 6.80
CA PRO A 196 -7.81 -19.08 6.42
C PRO A 196 -6.92 -20.02 5.59
N THR A 197 -6.60 -21.18 6.16
CA THR A 197 -5.65 -22.17 5.62
C THR A 197 -6.25 -23.05 4.51
N SER A 198 -6.99 -22.46 3.60
CA SER A 198 -7.36 -23.08 2.33
C SER A 198 -7.82 -21.95 1.44
N THR A 199 -7.24 -21.77 0.25
CA THR A 199 -7.78 -20.89 -0.78
C THR A 199 -9.24 -21.31 -1.00
N PRO A 200 -10.21 -20.62 -0.42
CA PRO A 200 -11.59 -21.02 -0.55
C PRO A 200 -12.04 -20.60 -1.93
N THR A 201 -12.83 -21.45 -2.58
CA THR A 201 -13.49 -21.03 -3.82
C THR A 201 -14.39 -19.84 -3.50
N PRO A 202 -14.20 -18.68 -4.14
CA PRO A 202 -15.05 -17.52 -3.90
C PRO A 202 -16.52 -17.86 -4.15
N ALA A 203 -17.43 -17.24 -3.39
CA ALA A 203 -18.85 -17.53 -3.50
C ALA A 203 -19.37 -17.17 -4.91
N PRO A 204 -20.35 -17.90 -5.49
CA PRO A 204 -20.96 -17.53 -6.76
C PRO A 204 -21.59 -16.13 -6.76
N ILE A 205 -21.91 -15.59 -7.94
CA ILE A 205 -22.70 -14.35 -8.08
C ILE A 205 -24.00 -14.45 -7.28
N GLY A 206 -24.38 -13.34 -6.64
CA GLY A 206 -25.60 -13.23 -5.85
C GLY A 206 -25.51 -13.88 -4.47
N GLN A 207 -24.34 -14.41 -4.12
CA GLN A 207 -23.99 -14.79 -2.75
C GLN A 207 -22.92 -13.85 -2.23
N ARG A 208 -22.92 -13.64 -0.91
CA ARG A 208 -21.87 -12.92 -0.22
C ARG A 208 -20.53 -13.60 -0.46
N SER A 209 -19.52 -12.83 -0.88
CA SER A 209 -18.13 -13.28 -0.85
C SER A 209 -17.37 -12.49 0.21
N ILE A 210 -16.44 -13.16 0.87
CA ILE A 210 -15.47 -12.55 1.80
C ILE A 210 -14.06 -12.54 1.21
N TYR A 211 -13.97 -12.80 -0.10
CA TYR A 211 -12.76 -12.75 -0.91
C TYR A 211 -13.07 -12.01 -2.20
N ASP A 212 -12.08 -11.27 -2.70
CA ASP A 212 -12.09 -10.76 -4.06
C ASP A 212 -12.17 -11.94 -5.04
N ARG A 213 -13.06 -11.85 -6.03
CA ARG A 213 -13.25 -12.93 -7.01
C ARG A 213 -12.23 -12.76 -8.13
N THR A 214 -12.35 -13.58 -9.17
CA THR A 214 -11.48 -13.48 -10.33
C THR A 214 -11.98 -12.38 -11.25
N ASP A 215 -11.19 -11.35 -11.49
CA ASP A 215 -11.55 -10.24 -12.37
C ASP A 215 -11.91 -10.68 -13.80
N ASP A 216 -12.93 -10.04 -14.38
CA ASP A 216 -13.18 -10.10 -15.82
C ASP A 216 -12.07 -9.40 -16.64
N TYR A 217 -11.39 -8.42 -16.03
CA TYR A 217 -10.32 -7.63 -16.65
C TYR A 217 -8.99 -7.78 -15.91
N ALA A 218 -8.55 -9.02 -15.70
CA ALA A 218 -7.27 -9.32 -15.05
C ALA A 218 -6.10 -8.54 -15.64
N GLY A 219 -5.23 -8.01 -14.78
CA GLY A 219 -4.06 -7.22 -15.18
C GLY A 219 -4.41 -5.80 -15.67
N LYS A 220 -5.54 -5.24 -15.23
CA LYS A 220 -5.89 -3.83 -15.44
C LYS A 220 -6.16 -3.13 -14.12
N TYR A 221 -5.96 -1.82 -14.11
CA TYR A 221 -6.34 -0.96 -12.99
C TYR A 221 -7.86 -0.92 -12.85
N GLN A 222 -8.38 -1.22 -11.65
CA GLN A 222 -9.81 -1.37 -11.38
C GLN A 222 -10.21 -0.79 -10.02
N VAL A 223 -11.45 -0.34 -9.93
CA VAL A 223 -12.09 0.12 -8.70
C VAL A 223 -12.87 -1.04 -8.07
N HIS A 224 -12.37 -1.60 -6.99
CA HIS A 224 -13.02 -2.69 -6.24
C HIS A 224 -13.92 -2.14 -5.14
N VAL A 225 -15.08 -2.78 -4.92
CA VAL A 225 -16.06 -2.35 -3.93
C VAL A 225 -16.09 -3.32 -2.76
N VAL A 226 -16.04 -2.76 -1.55
CA VAL A 226 -16.13 -3.51 -0.31
C VAL A 226 -17.33 -3.03 0.49
N TYR A 227 -18.13 -3.96 0.99
CA TYR A 227 -19.15 -3.70 2.00
C TYR A 227 -18.61 -4.16 3.35
N ALA A 228 -18.32 -3.20 4.23
CA ALA A 228 -17.68 -3.46 5.51
C ALA A 228 -18.62 -3.14 6.68
N LEU A 229 -18.55 -3.95 7.74
CA LEU A 229 -19.45 -3.88 8.88
C LEU A 229 -18.70 -3.98 10.20
N PHE A 230 -18.90 -2.99 11.08
CA PHE A 230 -18.41 -3.05 12.46
C PHE A 230 -19.15 -4.11 13.28
N ASP A 231 -18.51 -4.64 14.32
CA ASP A 231 -19.20 -5.54 15.24
C ASP A 231 -20.40 -4.82 15.87
N GLY A 232 -21.49 -5.56 16.09
CA GLY A 232 -22.75 -5.04 16.61
C GLY A 232 -23.59 -4.23 15.63
N ASN A 233 -23.06 -3.82 14.47
CA ASN A 233 -23.85 -3.16 13.43
C ASN A 233 -24.81 -4.16 12.79
N LYS A 234 -26.00 -3.69 12.43
CA LYS A 234 -26.99 -4.55 11.77
C LYS A 234 -26.59 -4.73 10.32
N ASP A 235 -26.29 -5.96 9.94
CA ASP A 235 -26.09 -6.33 8.55
C ASP A 235 -27.40 -6.19 7.74
N LEU A 236 -27.38 -5.34 6.72
CA LEU A 236 -28.49 -5.15 5.77
C LEU A 236 -28.31 -5.92 4.45
N SER A 237 -27.23 -6.70 4.35
CA SER A 237 -26.89 -7.50 3.17
C SER A 237 -26.74 -6.68 1.88
N ARG A 238 -26.12 -5.49 1.99
CA ARG A 238 -25.94 -4.52 0.89
C ARG A 238 -25.12 -5.04 -0.28
N ASP A 239 -24.22 -5.98 0.01
CA ASP A 239 -23.42 -6.73 -0.95
C ASP A 239 -24.27 -7.65 -1.85
N THR A 240 -25.50 -7.98 -1.45
CA THR A 240 -26.34 -8.95 -2.18
C THR A 240 -27.77 -8.48 -2.45
N ASP A 241 -28.25 -7.41 -1.81
CA ASP A 241 -29.59 -6.85 -2.03
C ASP A 241 -29.68 -5.99 -3.31
N GLY A 242 -28.54 -5.73 -3.98
CA GLY A 242 -28.42 -4.97 -5.22
C GLY A 242 -28.35 -3.45 -5.04
N SER A 243 -28.36 -2.96 -3.80
CA SER A 243 -28.39 -1.53 -3.52
C SER A 243 -27.06 -0.83 -3.79
N ILE A 244 -25.93 -1.44 -3.41
CA ILE A 244 -24.58 -0.95 -3.78
C ILE A 244 -24.40 -0.98 -5.29
N SER A 245 -24.73 -2.09 -5.95
CA SER A 245 -24.64 -2.21 -7.42
C SER A 245 -25.44 -1.12 -8.12
N LYS A 246 -26.63 -0.78 -7.60
CA LYS A 246 -27.44 0.30 -8.18
C LYS A 246 -26.81 1.68 -7.98
N SER A 247 -26.23 1.94 -6.81
CA SER A 247 -25.53 3.20 -6.51
C SER A 247 -24.33 3.39 -7.45
N VAL A 248 -23.47 2.38 -7.56
CA VAL A 248 -22.31 2.36 -8.47
C VAL A 248 -22.74 2.55 -9.93
N GLN A 249 -23.80 1.85 -10.36
CA GLN A 249 -24.34 2.00 -11.71
C GLN A 249 -24.76 3.45 -11.99
N LEU A 250 -25.52 4.08 -11.10
CA LEU A 250 -26.02 5.44 -11.32
C LEU A 250 -24.91 6.47 -11.41
N ALA A 251 -23.91 6.35 -10.52
CA ALA A 251 -22.73 7.18 -10.57
C ALA A 251 -21.96 7.01 -11.89
N ASN A 252 -21.70 5.76 -12.30
CA ASN A 252 -20.94 5.51 -13.53
C ASN A 252 -21.73 5.85 -14.80
N ASP A 253 -23.07 5.75 -14.76
CA ASP A 253 -23.96 6.21 -15.83
C ASP A 253 -23.89 7.72 -16.00
N TRP A 254 -23.97 8.47 -14.89
CA TRP A 254 -23.81 9.93 -14.91
C TRP A 254 -22.41 10.32 -15.39
N PHE A 255 -21.35 9.67 -14.88
CA PHE A 255 -19.97 9.92 -15.30
C PHE A 255 -19.78 9.68 -16.81
N ARG A 256 -20.41 8.63 -17.35
CA ARG A 256 -20.41 8.35 -18.79
C ARG A 256 -21.06 9.44 -19.62
N GLU A 257 -22.15 10.03 -19.13
CA GLU A 257 -22.78 11.17 -19.77
C GLU A 257 -21.87 12.40 -19.77
N GLN A 258 -21.18 12.67 -18.66
CA GLN A 258 -20.25 13.80 -18.54
C GLN A 258 -19.02 13.66 -19.43
N THR A 259 -18.51 12.43 -19.59
CA THR A 259 -17.26 12.18 -20.32
C THR A 259 -17.46 11.85 -21.80
N GLY A 260 -18.70 11.87 -22.30
CA GLY A 260 -19.01 11.52 -23.68
C GLY A 260 -18.82 10.04 -24.02
N GLY A 261 -18.80 9.15 -23.02
CA GLY A 261 -18.81 7.70 -23.23
C GLY A 261 -17.85 6.87 -22.37
N SER A 262 -16.92 7.50 -21.65
CA SER A 262 -15.99 6.78 -20.77
C SER A 262 -16.62 6.46 -19.41
N THR A 263 -16.17 5.39 -18.78
CA THR A 263 -16.63 4.97 -17.44
C THR A 263 -15.44 4.72 -16.53
N LEU A 264 -15.61 4.86 -15.22
CA LEU A 264 -14.68 4.23 -14.28
C LEU A 264 -14.77 2.71 -14.44
N ARG A 265 -13.61 2.05 -14.51
CA ARG A 265 -13.49 0.59 -14.60
C ARG A 265 -13.66 0.00 -13.21
N PHE A 266 -14.90 -0.24 -12.84
CA PHE A 266 -15.21 -1.03 -11.66
C PHE A 266 -14.81 -2.49 -11.89
N ASP A 267 -14.39 -3.12 -10.81
CA ASP A 267 -14.07 -4.53 -10.77
C ASP A 267 -15.33 -5.39 -10.93
N THR A 268 -15.28 -6.38 -11.81
CA THR A 268 -16.42 -7.23 -12.11
C THR A 268 -16.03 -8.69 -12.20
N TYR A 269 -16.97 -9.56 -11.84
CA TYR A 269 -16.89 -11.00 -12.03
C TYR A 269 -18.10 -11.50 -12.81
N GLN A 270 -17.85 -12.12 -13.97
CA GLN A 270 -18.88 -12.62 -14.89
C GLN A 270 -19.91 -11.55 -15.29
N GLY A 271 -19.46 -10.31 -15.44
CA GLY A 271 -20.24 -9.16 -15.90
C GLY A 271 -21.04 -8.45 -14.81
N GLU A 272 -20.93 -8.86 -13.55
CA GLU A 272 -21.58 -8.22 -12.40
C GLU A 272 -20.52 -7.54 -11.51
N LEU A 273 -20.89 -6.44 -10.85
CA LEU A 273 -20.02 -5.74 -9.90
C LEU A 273 -19.51 -6.72 -8.84
N ASP A 274 -18.20 -6.81 -8.67
CA ASP A 274 -17.65 -7.62 -7.59
C ASP A 274 -17.66 -6.83 -6.29
N ILE A 275 -18.35 -7.38 -5.28
CA ILE A 275 -18.46 -6.81 -3.95
C ILE A 275 -17.91 -7.83 -2.96
N THR A 276 -16.89 -7.41 -2.21
CA THR A 276 -16.40 -8.20 -1.09
C THR A 276 -17.01 -7.73 0.23
N PHE A 277 -17.37 -8.66 1.10
CA PHE A 277 -17.86 -8.39 2.44
C PHE A 277 -16.74 -8.51 3.47
N VAL A 278 -16.62 -7.50 4.33
CA VAL A 278 -15.69 -7.48 5.46
C VAL A 278 -16.46 -7.30 6.75
N GLN A 279 -16.20 -8.15 7.74
CA GLN A 279 -16.68 -7.99 9.11
C GLN A 279 -15.50 -7.62 9.98
N PHE A 280 -15.59 -6.48 10.67
CA PHE A 280 -14.61 -6.08 11.66
C PHE A 280 -14.90 -6.74 13.02
N ASP A 281 -13.83 -7.00 13.77
CA ASP A 281 -13.89 -7.61 15.10
C ASP A 281 -14.31 -6.64 16.20
N LEU A 282 -14.11 -5.34 16.00
CA LEU A 282 -14.47 -4.29 16.96
C LEU A 282 -15.77 -3.59 16.55
N THR A 283 -16.50 -3.10 17.55
CA THR A 283 -17.54 -2.08 17.33
C THR A 283 -16.87 -0.75 16.93
N ALA A 284 -17.56 0.13 16.21
CA ALA A 284 -17.01 1.44 15.82
C ALA A 284 -16.54 2.25 17.05
N ARG A 285 -17.27 2.12 18.17
CA ARG A 285 -16.91 2.73 19.45
C ARG A 285 -15.64 2.13 20.05
N GLU A 286 -15.46 0.81 20.01
CA GLU A 286 -14.25 0.16 20.53
C GLU A 286 -13.02 0.47 19.68
N ALA A 287 -13.18 0.51 18.35
CA ALA A 287 -12.12 0.97 17.45
C ALA A 287 -11.71 2.40 17.82
N LEU A 288 -12.67 3.31 17.97
CA LEU A 288 -12.41 4.68 18.39
C LEU A 288 -11.79 4.76 19.81
N GLU A 289 -12.29 3.98 20.78
CA GLU A 289 -11.78 3.97 22.16
C GLU A 289 -10.35 3.42 22.25
N ARG A 290 -10.01 2.39 21.47
CA ARG A 290 -8.67 1.82 21.39
C ARG A 290 -7.66 2.89 20.97
N TYR A 291 -7.94 3.61 19.89
CA TYR A 291 -7.03 4.64 19.40
C TYR A 291 -7.11 5.94 20.22
N ARG A 292 -8.25 6.26 20.86
CA ARG A 292 -8.32 7.32 21.89
C ARG A 292 -7.44 7.00 23.09
N ALA A 293 -7.33 5.75 23.52
CA ALA A 293 -6.46 5.37 24.62
C ALA A 293 -4.97 5.53 24.27
N ASP A 294 -4.61 5.25 23.02
CA ASP A 294 -3.28 5.59 22.49
C ASP A 294 -3.10 7.12 22.43
N TYR A 295 -4.09 7.88 21.95
CA TYR A 295 -4.08 9.35 21.94
C TYR A 295 -3.91 9.98 23.33
N ASP A 296 -4.69 9.55 24.33
CA ASP A 296 -4.62 10.04 25.72
C ASP A 296 -3.27 9.70 26.38
N LYS A 297 -2.62 8.63 25.93
CA LYS A 297 -1.27 8.26 26.36
C LYS A 297 -0.20 9.18 25.74
N TYR A 298 -0.41 9.72 24.55
CA TYR A 298 0.55 10.56 23.81
C TYR A 298 0.21 12.07 23.74
N HIS A 299 -0.85 12.54 24.42
CA HIS A 299 -1.15 13.96 24.76
C HIS A 299 -1.10 14.99 23.60
N VAL A 300 -1.74 14.71 22.47
CA VAL A 300 -2.00 15.75 21.46
C VAL A 300 -3.19 16.61 21.94
N ARG A 301 -3.13 17.92 21.77
CA ARG A 301 -4.14 18.89 22.25
C ARG A 301 -4.89 19.56 21.11
N ASP A 302 -5.02 18.88 19.98
CA ASP A 302 -5.79 19.37 18.85
C ASP A 302 -7.01 18.47 18.62
N ASN A 303 -8.20 19.07 18.69
CA ASN A 303 -9.48 18.37 18.59
C ASN A 303 -9.78 17.86 17.16
N SER A 304 -8.84 18.00 16.23
CA SER A 304 -8.99 17.71 14.80
C SER A 304 -8.64 16.27 14.40
N ILE A 305 -7.99 15.46 15.25
CA ILE A 305 -7.32 14.21 14.79
C ILE A 305 -7.91 12.93 15.42
N ILE A 306 -8.75 13.02 16.47
CA ILE A 306 -9.30 11.81 17.14
C ILE A 306 -10.17 10.96 16.20
N GLU A 307 -10.71 11.58 15.15
CA GLU A 307 -11.68 11.02 14.22
C GLU A 307 -11.04 10.28 13.03
N ASP A 308 -9.81 10.65 12.64
CA ASP A 308 -9.03 9.99 11.59
C ASP A 308 -8.57 8.59 12.03
N TYR A 309 -8.34 8.36 13.33
CA TYR A 309 -7.86 7.07 13.84
C TYR A 309 -8.83 5.88 13.68
N TYR A 310 -10.12 6.16 13.53
CA TYR A 310 -11.08 5.09 13.17
C TYR A 310 -10.79 4.54 11.77
N MET A 311 -10.28 5.38 10.87
CA MET A 311 -9.87 4.99 9.52
C MET A 311 -8.60 4.15 9.56
N ASP A 312 -7.65 4.48 10.43
CA ASP A 312 -6.43 3.68 10.64
C ASP A 312 -6.76 2.24 11.03
N TYR A 313 -7.72 2.06 11.95
CA TYR A 313 -8.21 0.73 12.29
C TYR A 313 -8.73 -0.03 11.07
N ILE A 314 -9.53 0.63 10.23
CA ILE A 314 -10.05 -0.04 9.03
C ILE A 314 -8.91 -0.40 8.10
N ILE A 315 -7.98 0.51 7.82
CA ILE A 315 -6.80 0.25 6.99
C ILE A 315 -6.02 -0.96 7.51
N ASP A 316 -5.73 -1.01 8.82
CA ASP A 316 -5.01 -2.10 9.47
C ASP A 316 -5.75 -3.44 9.31
N GLU A 317 -7.08 -3.46 9.49
CA GLU A 317 -7.89 -4.66 9.28
C GLU A 317 -7.88 -5.12 7.82
N LEU A 318 -7.87 -4.19 6.86
CA LEU A 318 -7.86 -4.51 5.44
C LEU A 318 -6.53 -5.09 4.97
N VAL A 319 -5.42 -4.55 5.47
CA VAL A 319 -4.08 -5.12 5.23
C VAL A 319 -4.02 -6.55 5.74
N GLU A 320 -4.51 -6.81 6.95
CA GLU A 320 -4.48 -8.15 7.53
C GLU A 320 -5.37 -9.16 6.81
N GLN A 321 -6.45 -8.68 6.19
CA GLN A 321 -7.34 -9.50 5.38
C GLN A 321 -6.89 -9.62 3.92
N GLU A 322 -5.67 -9.18 3.59
CA GLU A 322 -5.08 -9.24 2.24
C GLU A 322 -5.90 -8.47 1.18
N PHE A 323 -6.65 -7.43 1.56
CA PHE A 323 -7.31 -6.49 0.62
C PHE A 323 -6.30 -5.50 0.02
N TYR A 324 -5.28 -6.07 -0.63
CA TYR A 324 -4.13 -5.35 -1.12
C TYR A 324 -3.63 -6.01 -2.40
N GLN A 325 -4.28 -5.67 -3.51
CA GLN A 325 -3.89 -6.18 -4.83
C GLN A 325 -3.37 -5.05 -5.71
N LYS A 326 -2.31 -5.35 -6.47
CA LYS A 326 -1.77 -4.45 -7.47
C LYS A 326 -2.86 -4.01 -8.44
N GLY A 327 -2.90 -2.72 -8.75
CA GLY A 327 -3.87 -2.12 -9.66
C GLY A 327 -5.28 -1.94 -9.10
N LYS A 328 -5.57 -2.28 -7.84
CA LYS A 328 -6.90 -2.05 -7.25
C LYS A 328 -6.96 -0.74 -6.46
N TYR A 329 -8.05 0.01 -6.66
CA TYR A 329 -8.49 1.12 -5.81
C TYR A 329 -9.75 0.69 -5.07
N TYR A 330 -9.91 0.99 -3.77
CA TYR A 330 -10.99 0.38 -2.97
C TYR A 330 -12.03 1.38 -2.44
N ILE A 331 -13.31 1.07 -2.67
CA ILE A 331 -14.46 1.85 -2.19
C ILE A 331 -15.18 1.06 -1.10
N PHE A 332 -15.22 1.58 0.13
CA PHE A 332 -15.83 0.96 1.31
C PHE A 332 -17.19 1.56 1.62
N TYR A 333 -18.22 0.74 1.53
CA TYR A 333 -19.55 1.04 2.04
C TYR A 333 -19.66 0.56 3.50
N LEU A 334 -19.94 1.50 4.40
CA LEU A 334 -20.12 1.27 5.84
C LEU A 334 -21.57 1.58 6.26
N GLU A 335 -22.17 0.76 7.12
CA GLU A 335 -23.51 1.05 7.65
C GLU A 335 -23.54 2.21 8.66
N GLU A 336 -22.39 2.50 9.27
CA GLU A 336 -22.23 3.61 10.19
C GLU A 336 -21.29 4.63 9.57
N SER A 337 -21.83 5.83 9.34
CA SER A 337 -21.06 6.95 8.83
C SER A 337 -20.20 7.53 9.94
N HIS A 338 -19.10 8.15 9.54
CA HIS A 338 -18.41 9.09 10.40
C HIS A 338 -19.37 10.20 10.89
N PRO A 339 -19.29 10.70 12.14
CA PRO A 339 -20.20 11.72 12.64
C PRO A 339 -20.17 13.04 11.86
N ASN A 340 -19.00 13.37 11.29
CA ASN A 340 -18.73 14.67 10.65
C ASN A 340 -18.47 14.57 9.14
N TYR A 341 -18.31 13.37 8.59
CA TYR A 341 -17.96 13.18 7.18
C TYR A 341 -18.91 12.20 6.52
N CYS A 342 -19.28 12.53 5.28
CA CYS A 342 -20.12 11.68 4.43
C CYS A 342 -19.31 10.73 3.58
N GLY A 343 -18.10 11.15 3.24
CA GLY A 343 -17.02 10.26 2.95
C GLY A 343 -15.69 10.96 3.08
N TYR A 344 -14.65 10.19 2.81
CA TYR A 344 -13.26 10.61 2.96
C TYR A 344 -12.42 9.73 2.04
N SER A 345 -11.56 10.35 1.24
CA SER A 345 -10.63 9.66 0.35
C SER A 345 -9.18 9.80 0.81
N LEU A 346 -8.39 8.77 0.56
CA LEU A 346 -6.95 8.74 0.83
C LEU A 346 -6.21 8.70 -0.50
N HIS A 347 -5.41 9.73 -0.80
CA HIS A 347 -4.79 9.87 -2.12
C HIS A 347 -3.38 9.21 -2.22
N SER A 348 -2.67 8.90 -1.14
CA SER A 348 -1.24 8.51 -1.26
C SER A 348 -0.67 7.46 -0.29
N SER A 349 -1.39 7.02 0.75
CA SER A 349 -0.81 6.10 1.78
C SER A 349 -1.41 4.69 1.78
N PHE A 350 -2.62 4.53 1.24
CA PHE A 350 -3.32 3.24 1.12
C PHE A 350 -4.18 3.29 -0.15
N PRO A 351 -4.35 2.19 -0.92
CA PRO A 351 -4.84 2.25 -2.30
C PRO A 351 -6.26 2.80 -2.31
N GLY A 352 -6.39 4.06 -2.74
CA GLY A 352 -7.29 5.00 -2.09
C GLY A 352 -8.61 4.43 -1.60
N VAL A 353 -8.74 4.52 -0.29
CA VAL A 353 -9.84 3.97 0.48
C VAL A 353 -10.83 5.09 0.68
N PHE A 354 -11.98 4.92 0.06
CA PHE A 354 -13.12 5.79 0.27
C PHE A 354 -14.08 5.15 1.27
N PHE A 355 -14.50 5.89 2.29
CA PHE A 355 -15.51 5.43 3.24
C PHE A 355 -16.84 6.10 2.99
N LEU A 356 -17.91 5.33 2.79
CA LEU A 356 -19.25 5.84 2.58
C LEU A 356 -20.22 5.34 3.62
N GLY A 357 -20.78 6.26 4.38
CA GLY A 357 -21.95 5.95 5.18
C GLY A 357 -23.15 5.66 4.27
N THR A 358 -23.82 4.52 4.46
CA THR A 358 -25.09 4.20 3.74
C THR A 358 -26.29 5.04 4.22
N ARG A 359 -26.11 5.89 5.23
CA ARG A 359 -27.14 6.81 5.74
C ARG A 359 -27.19 8.07 4.88
N ASP A 360 -28.41 8.59 4.68
CA ASP A 360 -28.66 9.81 3.90
C ASP A 360 -27.77 10.95 4.39
N CYS A 361 -26.86 11.33 3.52
CA CYS A 361 -25.86 12.36 3.76
C CYS A 361 -26.42 13.77 3.66
N GLY A 362 -27.68 13.93 3.22
CA GLY A 362 -28.33 15.23 3.08
C GLY A 362 -27.72 16.13 1.99
N TYR A 363 -26.73 15.62 1.25
CA TYR A 363 -26.00 16.32 0.20
C TYR A 363 -26.51 15.95 -1.20
N GLY A 364 -26.02 16.67 -2.21
CA GLY A 364 -26.57 16.75 -3.56
C GLY A 364 -26.80 15.41 -4.28
N ARG A 365 -27.64 15.47 -5.32
CA ARG A 365 -27.93 14.35 -6.23
C ARG A 365 -27.03 14.48 -7.44
N LEU A 366 -26.51 13.36 -7.95
CA LEU A 366 -25.98 13.34 -9.33
C LEU A 366 -27.14 13.44 -10.31
N GLY A 367 -27.21 14.53 -11.07
CA GLY A 367 -28.25 14.72 -12.09
C GLY A 367 -29.69 14.69 -11.53
N VAL A 368 -30.61 14.12 -12.31
CA VAL A 368 -32.07 14.12 -12.01
C VAL A 368 -32.58 12.85 -11.33
N ASP A 369 -31.81 11.76 -11.35
CA ASP A 369 -32.19 10.44 -10.82
C ASP A 369 -31.41 10.12 -9.55
N ALA A 370 -32.06 10.27 -8.39
CA ALA A 370 -31.47 9.91 -7.10
C ALA A 370 -31.96 8.55 -6.61
N TYR A 371 -31.03 7.67 -6.27
CA TYR A 371 -31.31 6.47 -5.48
C TYR A 371 -31.24 6.78 -3.99
N ALA A 372 -31.75 5.85 -3.17
CA ALA A 372 -32.30 6.09 -1.83
C ALA A 372 -31.34 6.70 -0.79
N TRP A 373 -30.05 6.88 -1.09
CA TRP A 373 -29.04 7.35 -0.15
C TRP A 373 -28.45 8.73 -0.50
N ASN A 374 -28.65 9.24 -1.72
CA ASN A 374 -28.00 10.47 -2.24
C ASN A 374 -26.47 10.49 -2.04
N THR A 375 -25.83 9.32 -2.07
CA THR A 375 -24.39 9.18 -1.80
C THR A 375 -23.57 9.01 -3.06
N GLU A 376 -24.21 8.88 -4.22
CA GLU A 376 -23.52 8.67 -5.50
C GLU A 376 -22.59 9.85 -5.85
N PHE A 377 -23.01 11.07 -5.50
CA PHE A 377 -22.18 12.27 -5.63
C PHE A 377 -20.90 12.13 -4.79
N VAL A 378 -21.07 11.83 -3.51
CA VAL A 378 -19.95 11.67 -2.56
C VAL A 378 -19.03 10.55 -3.04
N MET A 379 -19.60 9.44 -3.52
CA MET A 379 -18.82 8.34 -4.07
C MET A 379 -17.93 8.77 -5.23
N LEU A 380 -18.47 9.48 -6.23
CA LEU A 380 -17.63 9.95 -7.34
C LEU A 380 -16.64 11.01 -6.91
N HIS A 381 -17.05 11.99 -6.10
CA HIS A 381 -16.20 13.07 -5.60
C HIS A 381 -14.96 12.51 -4.89
N GLU A 382 -15.18 11.61 -3.93
CA GLU A 382 -14.10 10.99 -3.18
C GLU A 382 -13.32 9.96 -4.01
N ALA A 383 -13.98 9.25 -4.94
CA ALA A 383 -13.25 8.38 -5.88
C ALA A 383 -12.28 9.16 -6.75
N LEU A 384 -12.65 10.37 -7.20
CA LEU A 384 -11.76 11.24 -7.97
C LEU A 384 -10.57 11.74 -7.14
N HIS A 385 -10.80 12.17 -5.89
CA HIS A 385 -9.70 12.46 -4.94
C HIS A 385 -8.74 11.29 -4.84
N GLY A 386 -9.30 10.09 -4.71
CA GLY A 386 -8.50 8.90 -4.49
C GLY A 386 -7.68 8.47 -5.71
N ILE A 387 -8.11 8.80 -6.93
CA ILE A 387 -7.33 8.58 -8.15
C ILE A 387 -6.56 9.83 -8.61
N GLY A 388 -6.43 10.83 -7.74
CA GLY A 388 -5.52 11.97 -7.91
C GLY A 388 -6.08 13.24 -8.49
N PHE A 389 -7.37 13.47 -8.31
CA PHE A 389 -8.01 14.72 -8.72
C PHE A 389 -8.77 15.37 -7.57
N THR A 390 -8.64 16.67 -7.34
CA THR A 390 -7.94 17.62 -8.22
C THR A 390 -6.47 17.76 -7.88
N ALA A 391 -5.64 17.97 -8.90
CA ALA A 391 -4.21 18.20 -8.74
C ALA A 391 -3.93 19.68 -8.41
N GLU A 392 -2.82 19.97 -7.71
CA GLU A 392 -2.47 21.33 -7.27
C GLU A 392 -2.36 22.34 -8.43
N CYS A 393 -1.99 21.88 -9.62
CA CYS A 393 -1.87 22.67 -10.84
C CYS A 393 -3.20 23.19 -11.41
N ALA A 394 -4.36 22.74 -10.92
CA ALA A 394 -5.65 23.23 -11.40
C ALA A 394 -5.84 24.73 -11.05
N PRO A 395 -6.25 25.57 -12.02
CA PRO A 395 -6.24 27.03 -11.89
C PRO A 395 -7.27 27.58 -10.89
N HIS A 396 -8.34 26.83 -10.57
CA HIS A 396 -9.40 27.29 -9.67
C HIS A 396 -9.34 26.70 -8.26
N ASN A 397 -8.19 26.10 -7.92
CA ASN A 397 -7.85 25.74 -6.55
C ASN A 397 -7.59 26.98 -5.68
N ARG A 398 -7.46 26.76 -4.36
CA ARG A 398 -6.96 27.77 -3.43
C ARG A 398 -5.65 27.32 -2.81
N GLU A 399 -4.80 28.27 -2.46
CA GLU A 399 -3.53 27.99 -1.76
C GLU A 399 -3.75 27.23 -0.44
N ASP A 400 -4.89 27.42 0.24
CA ASP A 400 -5.24 26.74 1.49
C ASP A 400 -6.03 25.43 1.31
N ASN A 401 -6.42 25.10 0.08
CA ASN A 401 -7.05 23.82 -0.29
C ASN A 401 -6.87 23.58 -1.79
N THR A 402 -5.87 22.75 -2.11
CA THR A 402 -5.49 22.40 -3.48
C THR A 402 -6.23 21.18 -4.02
N SER A 403 -7.06 20.52 -3.21
CA SER A 403 -7.80 19.33 -3.64
C SER A 403 -9.18 19.66 -4.23
N HIS A 404 -9.63 20.90 -4.14
CA HIS A 404 -10.97 21.31 -4.58
C HIS A 404 -10.94 22.56 -5.44
N VAL A 405 -11.91 22.64 -6.38
CA VAL A 405 -12.14 23.84 -7.19
C VAL A 405 -13.17 24.76 -6.55
N TYR A 406 -13.10 26.06 -6.86
CA TYR A 406 -13.88 27.09 -6.16
C TYR A 406 -14.55 28.14 -7.03
N ASP A 407 -14.34 28.09 -8.34
CA ASP A 407 -14.91 29.01 -9.32
C ASP A 407 -16.40 28.71 -9.61
N SER A 408 -16.81 27.44 -9.50
CA SER A 408 -18.18 27.00 -9.78
C SER A 408 -18.75 26.06 -8.74
N SER A 409 -19.84 26.47 -8.09
CA SER A 409 -20.55 25.64 -7.11
C SER A 409 -21.39 24.53 -7.72
N ILE A 410 -21.26 24.25 -9.03
CA ILE A 410 -21.95 23.15 -9.72
C ILE A 410 -21.00 22.09 -10.28
N ASP A 411 -19.71 22.27 -10.02
CA ASP A 411 -18.64 21.33 -10.30
C ASP A 411 -18.67 20.14 -9.34
N LEU A 412 -18.30 18.95 -9.84
CA LEU A 412 -18.20 17.76 -9.01
C LEU A 412 -17.19 17.99 -7.87
N MET A 413 -16.06 18.64 -8.12
CA MET A 413 -14.96 18.82 -7.15
C MET A 413 -15.06 20.11 -6.33
N PHE A 414 -16.22 20.77 -6.31
CA PHE A 414 -16.46 21.91 -5.43
C PHE A 414 -16.51 21.48 -3.96
N ALA A 415 -15.78 22.18 -3.09
CA ALA A 415 -15.58 21.80 -1.67
C ALA A 415 -16.83 21.73 -0.79
N TYR A 416 -17.96 22.26 -1.24
CA TYR A 416 -19.18 22.30 -0.44
C TYR A 416 -20.36 21.71 -1.19
N ALA A 417 -20.84 20.56 -0.72
CA ALA A 417 -22.06 19.98 -1.24
C ALA A 417 -23.30 20.66 -0.67
N ASN A 418 -24.25 21.07 -1.53
CA ASN A 418 -25.60 21.42 -1.12
C ASN A 418 -26.61 20.77 -2.07
N ALA A 419 -27.87 20.66 -1.63
CA ALA A 419 -28.92 20.04 -2.43
C ALA A 419 -29.07 20.71 -3.82
N GLY A 420 -28.83 19.93 -4.89
CA GLY A 420 -29.02 20.34 -6.29
C GLY A 420 -27.83 21.08 -6.93
N GLN A 421 -26.65 21.05 -6.30
CA GLN A 421 -25.49 21.86 -6.67
C GLN A 421 -24.33 21.06 -7.28
N GLN A 422 -24.51 19.89 -7.88
CA GLN A 422 -23.43 19.22 -8.63
C GLN A 422 -24.02 18.58 -9.88
N GLN A 423 -23.72 19.19 -11.03
CA GLN A 423 -24.37 18.87 -12.29
C GLN A 423 -23.37 18.51 -13.38
N PHE A 424 -22.15 18.99 -13.25
CA PHE A 424 -21.09 18.80 -14.22
C PHE A 424 -19.94 18.04 -13.56
N LEU A 425 -19.17 17.31 -14.38
CA LEU A 425 -17.87 16.80 -13.98
C LEU A 425 -16.99 18.03 -13.71
N ASP A 426 -16.39 18.59 -14.76
CA ASP A 426 -15.53 19.78 -14.69
C ASP A 426 -16.24 20.95 -15.41
N VAL A 427 -16.52 22.05 -14.71
CA VAL A 427 -17.24 23.20 -15.26
C VAL A 427 -16.30 24.05 -16.10
N GLY A 428 -16.31 23.80 -17.40
CA GLY A 428 -15.47 24.54 -18.33
C GLY A 428 -14.39 23.67 -18.95
N HIS A 429 -14.14 22.48 -18.37
CA HIS A 429 -13.05 21.60 -18.75
C HIS A 429 -11.76 22.41 -18.69
N ASP A 430 -11.46 22.97 -17.52
CA ASP A 430 -10.29 23.82 -17.30
C ASP A 430 -9.58 23.57 -15.97
N ASP A 431 -10.02 22.57 -15.19
CA ASP A 431 -9.38 22.22 -13.92
C ASP A 431 -8.72 20.83 -13.92
N TYR A 432 -9.45 19.77 -14.25
CA TYR A 432 -8.97 18.38 -14.08
C TYR A 432 -9.49 17.38 -15.11
N TYR A 433 -10.39 17.77 -16.01
CA TYR A 433 -10.88 16.90 -17.09
C TYR A 433 -10.85 17.60 -18.45
N GLN A 434 -10.09 17.04 -19.39
CA GLN A 434 -9.90 17.59 -20.75
C GLN A 434 -9.49 19.06 -20.78
N HIS A 435 -8.70 19.46 -19.79
CA HIS A 435 -8.37 20.86 -19.52
C HIS A 435 -7.23 21.40 -20.38
N GLY A 436 -6.37 20.53 -20.91
CA GLY A 436 -5.28 20.91 -21.81
C GLY A 436 -4.18 21.76 -21.16
N ILE A 437 -4.06 21.72 -19.83
CA ILE A 437 -2.98 22.36 -19.08
C ILE A 437 -1.76 21.47 -19.17
N GLU A 438 -0.68 22.01 -19.75
CA GLU A 438 0.58 21.28 -19.93
C GLU A 438 1.21 20.92 -18.58
N GLY A 439 1.52 19.64 -18.38
CA GLY A 439 2.18 19.14 -17.18
C GLY A 439 1.26 18.96 -15.97
N CYS A 440 -0.06 19.10 -16.14
CA CYS A 440 -1.04 18.81 -15.09
C CYS A 440 -1.74 17.47 -15.42
N PRO A 441 -1.94 16.57 -14.44
CA PRO A 441 -2.69 15.33 -14.66
C PRO A 441 -4.09 15.62 -15.22
N ASP A 442 -4.51 14.83 -16.20
CA ASP A 442 -5.84 14.96 -16.81
C ASP A 442 -6.63 13.67 -16.58
N LEU A 443 -7.83 13.78 -15.99
CA LEU A 443 -8.69 12.64 -15.70
C LEU A 443 -9.02 11.85 -16.97
N ALA A 444 -9.04 12.48 -18.14
CA ALA A 444 -9.24 11.80 -19.42
C ALA A 444 -8.13 10.79 -19.78
N ASN A 445 -6.97 10.89 -19.13
CA ASN A 445 -5.84 9.98 -19.27
C ASN A 445 -5.79 8.91 -18.16
N SER A 446 -6.68 8.91 -17.17
CA SER A 446 -6.56 7.98 -16.02
C SER A 446 -6.58 6.51 -16.44
N VAL A 447 -5.64 5.71 -15.89
CA VAL A 447 -5.59 4.24 -16.06
C VAL A 447 -6.87 3.53 -15.62
N PHE A 448 -7.67 4.15 -14.75
CA PHE A 448 -8.92 3.59 -14.24
C PHE A 448 -10.11 3.76 -15.20
N LEU A 449 -9.94 4.43 -16.35
CA LEU A 449 -11.03 4.59 -17.33
C LEU A 449 -11.19 3.42 -18.29
N GLU A 450 -12.43 3.09 -18.63
CA GLU A 450 -12.81 2.19 -19.73
C GLU A 450 -13.65 2.95 -20.77
N PRO A 451 -13.30 2.92 -22.08
CA PRO A 451 -12.12 2.27 -22.64
C PRO A 451 -10.81 2.88 -22.13
N LEU A 452 -9.76 2.06 -22.10
CA LEU A 452 -8.43 2.53 -21.68
C LEU A 452 -7.97 3.68 -22.59
N PRO A 453 -7.55 4.83 -22.03
CA PRO A 453 -7.03 5.96 -22.82
C PRO A 453 -5.79 5.58 -23.64
N ASN A 454 -5.49 6.37 -24.67
CA ASN A 454 -4.32 6.11 -25.54
C ASN A 454 -2.98 6.26 -24.80
N ASN A 455 -2.91 7.21 -23.88
CA ASN A 455 -1.75 7.47 -23.03
C ASN A 455 -2.23 7.37 -21.58
N PRO A 456 -2.41 6.17 -21.05
CA PRO A 456 -2.97 6.00 -19.72
C PRO A 456 -1.93 6.40 -18.66
N GLU A 457 -2.37 7.16 -17.66
CA GLU A 457 -1.56 7.71 -16.58
C GLU A 457 -2.04 7.15 -15.24
N VAL A 458 -1.09 6.65 -14.44
CA VAL A 458 -1.32 6.32 -13.03
C VAL A 458 -1.30 7.60 -12.21
N PRO A 459 -1.99 7.67 -11.06
CA PRO A 459 -1.87 8.81 -10.15
C PRO A 459 -0.40 9.05 -9.78
N GLU A 460 0.05 10.31 -9.74
CA GLU A 460 1.47 10.68 -9.60
C GLU A 460 2.10 10.09 -8.32
N ASP A 461 1.37 10.13 -7.20
CA ASP A 461 1.80 9.60 -5.91
C ASP A 461 1.31 8.18 -5.63
N TRP A 462 0.93 7.42 -6.67
CA TRP A 462 0.46 6.05 -6.48
C TRP A 462 1.61 5.16 -5.96
N PRO A 463 1.44 4.41 -4.86
CA PRO A 463 2.58 3.74 -4.27
C PRO A 463 3.10 2.61 -5.19
N SER A 464 4.43 2.50 -5.30
CA SER A 464 5.09 1.65 -6.29
C SER A 464 4.70 0.17 -6.19
N ASP A 465 4.45 -0.32 -4.98
CA ASP A 465 4.08 -1.71 -4.72
C ASP A 465 2.71 -2.11 -5.28
N TYR A 466 1.89 -1.13 -5.66
CA TYR A 466 0.55 -1.33 -6.22
C TYR A 466 0.50 -1.08 -7.72
N LEU A 467 1.61 -0.69 -8.34
CA LEU A 467 1.68 -0.62 -9.79
C LEU A 467 1.58 -2.04 -10.35
N LEU A 468 0.85 -2.18 -11.45
CA LEU A 468 0.87 -3.43 -12.21
C LEU A 468 2.28 -3.62 -12.77
N ASP A 469 2.73 -4.87 -12.83
CA ASP A 469 4.01 -5.19 -13.44
C ASP A 469 3.94 -4.95 -14.96
N ASP A 470 4.94 -4.27 -15.52
CA ASP A 470 5.07 -3.93 -16.95
C ASP A 470 5.06 -5.14 -17.91
#